data_AF-A0A1I3T8L1-F1
#
_entry.id   AF-A0A1I3T8L1-F1
#
_cell.length_a   1.000
_cell.length_b   1.000
_cell.length_c   1.000
_cell.angle_alpha   90.00
_cell.angle_beta   90.00
_cell.angle_gamma   90.00
#
_symmetry.space_group_name_H-M   'P 1'
#
loop_
_entity.id
_entity.type
_entity.pdbx_description
1 polymer ?
#
loop_
_entity_poly.entity_id
_entity_poly.type
_entity_poly.pdbx_seq_one_letter_code
_entity_poly.pdbx_strand_id
1 'polypeptide(L)'
;MNVLVIILFPIILIVGIIITVFVGIFAFFQRLFFKSETELELEIESSNIEQWNIYTNFNGISIYQKYVSEIRFGPAYLNLKSEPKIEFLENKLFGDWFFTYSNGILLQQWNTTKKPNTNLIFIGIDNREVQVLEKNIPSVNWEIVETKDKTLELNCDTGKEVLTYKIEIKNVG
;
A
#
# COMPACT_ATOMS: atom_id res chain seq x y z
N MET A 1 -56.74 15.04 42.95
CA MET A 1 -56.03 15.11 41.66
C MET A 1 -55.61 16.55 41.44
N ASN A 2 -54.32 16.86 41.40
CA ASN A 2 -53.84 18.24 41.36
C ASN A 2 -54.20 18.88 40.01
N VAL A 3 -54.92 20.01 40.04
CA VAL A 3 -55.34 20.79 38.85
C VAL A 3 -54.14 21.13 37.95
N LEU A 4 -52.96 21.31 38.54
CA LEU A 4 -51.69 21.52 37.85
C LEU A 4 -51.33 20.37 36.89
N VAL A 5 -51.60 19.12 37.27
CA VAL A 5 -51.32 17.94 36.44
C VAL A 5 -52.27 17.88 35.24
N ILE A 6 -53.53 18.30 35.41
CA ILE A 6 -54.53 18.31 34.33
C ILE A 6 -54.16 19.33 33.25
N ILE A 7 -53.57 20.47 33.64
CA ILE A 7 -53.15 21.53 32.72
C ILE A 7 -51.81 21.20 32.05
N LEU A 8 -50.87 20.59 32.77
CA LEU A 8 -49.54 20.28 32.24
C LEU A 8 -49.52 19.05 31.33
N PHE A 9 -50.40 18.07 31.55
CA PHE A 9 -50.45 16.85 30.75
C PHE A 9 -50.59 17.07 29.23
N PRO A 10 -51.53 17.90 28.72
CA PRO A 10 -51.64 18.14 27.28
C PRO A 10 -50.41 18.86 26.71
N ILE A 11 -49.76 19.73 27.49
CA ILE A 11 -48.56 20.45 27.07
C ILE A 11 -47.40 19.47 26.88
N ILE A 12 -47.18 18.57 27.85
CA ILE A 12 -46.13 17.55 27.77
C ILE A 12 -46.36 16.62 26.57
N LEU A 13 -47.62 16.25 26.30
CA LEU A 13 -47.99 15.39 25.18
C LEU A 13 -47.68 16.05 23.83
N ILE A 14 -48.03 17.33 23.66
CA ILE A 14 -47.73 18.10 22.44
C ILE A 14 -46.21 18.21 22.21
N VAL A 15 -45.44 18.52 23.25
CA VAL A 15 -43.98 18.60 23.16
C VAL A 15 -43.38 17.25 22.75
N GLY A 16 -43.88 16.14 23.32
CA GLY A 16 -43.45 14.79 22.95
C GLY A 16 -43.67 14.49 21.47
N ILE A 17 -44.86 14.82 20.93
CA ILE A 17 -45.17 14.61 19.51
C ILE A 17 -44.23 15.42 18.62
N ILE A 18 -43.97 16.69 18.97
CA ILE A 18 -43.07 17.56 18.19
C ILE A 18 -41.65 16.97 18.12
N ILE A 19 -41.12 16.46 19.24
CA ILE A 19 -39.81 15.83 19.27
C ILE A 19 -39.77 14.58 18.38
N THR A 20 -40.79 13.72 18.46
CA THR A 20 -40.86 12.50 17.63
C THR A 20 -40.89 12.83 16.14
N VAL A 21 -41.66 13.85 15.73
CA VAL A 21 -41.71 14.30 14.33
C VAL A 21 -40.34 14.84 13.89
N PHE A 22 -39.68 15.64 14.73
CA PHE A 22 -38.38 16.21 14.41
C PHE A 22 -37.30 15.11 14.23
N VAL A 23 -37.28 14.12 15.12
CA VAL A 23 -36.37 12.96 15.01
C VAL A 23 -36.66 12.15 13.75
N GLY A 24 -37.94 11.94 13.40
CA GLY A 24 -38.32 11.22 12.18
C GLY A 24 -37.88 11.93 10.90
N ILE A 25 -38.05 13.26 10.84
CA ILE A 25 -37.59 14.09 9.73
C ILE A 25 -36.06 14.04 9.61
N PHE A 26 -35.35 14.16 10.74
CA PHE A 26 -33.90 14.10 10.76
C PHE A 26 -33.37 12.74 10.30
N ALA A 27 -33.96 11.63 10.76
CA ALA A 27 -33.60 10.28 10.32
C ALA A 27 -33.87 10.05 8.82
N PHE A 28 -34.95 10.64 8.30
CA PHE A 28 -35.27 10.59 6.87
C PHE A 28 -34.24 11.36 6.03
N PHE A 29 -33.82 12.55 6.47
CA PHE A 29 -32.77 13.32 5.80
C PHE A 29 -31.40 12.65 5.90
N GLN A 30 -31.06 12.04 7.03
CA GLN A 30 -29.88 11.20 7.12
C GLN A 30 -29.96 10.09 6.06
N ARG A 31 -31.05 9.33 5.96
CA ARG A 31 -31.15 8.28 4.95
C ARG A 31 -31.01 8.79 3.50
N LEU A 32 -31.47 10.00 3.19
CA LEU A 32 -31.38 10.59 1.84
C LEU A 32 -30.01 11.16 1.49
N PHE A 33 -29.28 11.70 2.47
CA PHE A 33 -27.99 12.37 2.24
C PHE A 33 -26.77 11.57 2.71
N PHE A 34 -26.98 10.51 3.50
CA PHE A 34 -25.94 9.56 3.89
C PHE A 34 -25.74 8.56 2.75
N LYS A 35 -25.12 9.03 1.65
CA LYS A 35 -24.36 8.12 0.78
C LYS A 35 -23.29 7.54 1.70
N SER A 36 -23.24 6.23 1.86
CA SER A 36 -22.38 5.64 2.89
C SER A 36 -20.94 6.07 2.60
N GLU A 37 -20.24 6.55 3.62
CA GLU A 37 -18.83 6.92 3.54
C GLU A 37 -18.00 5.77 2.92
N THR A 38 -18.46 4.54 3.17
CA THR A 38 -17.99 3.28 2.57
C THR A 38 -18.13 3.22 1.05
N GLU A 39 -19.25 3.66 0.45
CA GLU A 39 -19.41 3.67 -1.01
C GLU A 39 -18.53 4.72 -1.68
N LEU A 40 -18.29 5.84 -1.00
CA LEU A 40 -17.49 6.95 -1.52
C LEU A 40 -15.97 6.66 -1.41
N GLU A 41 -15.53 6.02 -0.32
CA GLU A 41 -14.18 5.45 -0.22
C GLU A 41 -13.97 4.35 -1.25
N LEU A 42 -14.90 3.40 -1.41
CA LEU A 42 -14.79 2.32 -2.40
C LEU A 42 -14.75 2.83 -3.85
N GLU A 43 -15.48 3.90 -4.21
CA GLU A 43 -15.41 4.52 -5.55
C GLU A 43 -14.05 5.22 -5.80
N ILE A 44 -13.49 5.91 -4.80
CA ILE A 44 -12.20 6.60 -4.92
C ILE A 44 -11.05 5.59 -4.96
N GLU A 45 -11.11 4.54 -4.13
CA GLU A 45 -10.11 3.47 -4.08
C GLU A 45 -10.13 2.63 -5.36
N SER A 46 -11.31 2.21 -5.83
CA SER A 46 -11.44 1.38 -7.05
C SER A 46 -10.97 2.07 -8.33
N SER A 47 -11.19 3.38 -8.46
CA SER A 47 -10.75 4.13 -9.66
C SER A 47 -9.22 4.26 -9.77
N ASN A 48 -8.51 4.28 -8.64
CA ASN A 48 -7.05 4.37 -8.59
C ASN A 48 -6.36 2.99 -8.67
N ILE A 49 -7.00 1.93 -8.19
CA ILE A 49 -6.43 0.57 -8.18
C ILE A 49 -6.15 0.04 -9.59
N GLU A 50 -6.90 0.49 -10.60
CA GLU A 50 -6.72 -0.01 -11.97
C GLU A 50 -5.64 0.70 -12.79
N GLN A 51 -5.20 1.89 -12.37
CA GLN A 51 -4.30 2.74 -13.14
C GLN A 51 -2.83 2.47 -12.83
N TRP A 52 -2.01 2.48 -13.90
CA TRP A 52 -0.56 2.42 -13.76
C TRP A 52 -0.05 3.81 -13.34
N ASN A 53 0.62 3.87 -12.19
CA ASN A 53 1.23 5.10 -11.67
C ASN A 53 2.75 5.04 -11.83
N ILE A 54 3.41 6.19 -11.92
CA ILE A 54 4.88 6.25 -11.94
C ILE A 54 5.37 5.82 -10.57
N TYR A 55 6.22 4.79 -10.53
CA TYR A 55 6.87 4.33 -9.31
C TYR A 55 8.19 5.06 -9.08
N THR A 56 9.04 5.08 -10.11
CA THR A 56 10.28 5.83 -10.11
C THR A 56 10.72 6.15 -11.54
N ASN A 57 11.48 7.22 -11.69
CA ASN A 57 12.17 7.56 -12.92
C ASN A 57 13.66 7.75 -12.60
N PHE A 58 14.50 6.93 -13.19
CA PHE A 58 15.92 6.94 -12.93
C PHE A 58 16.71 6.69 -14.21
N ASN A 59 17.61 7.62 -14.55
CA ASN A 59 18.52 7.55 -15.70
C ASN A 59 17.84 7.10 -17.01
N GLY A 60 16.65 7.65 -17.31
CA GLY A 60 15.93 7.38 -18.55
C GLY A 60 15.08 6.11 -18.55
N ILE A 61 14.99 5.40 -17.42
CA ILE A 61 14.04 4.30 -17.21
C ILE A 61 12.93 4.77 -16.28
N SER A 62 11.69 4.76 -16.77
CA SER A 62 10.48 4.94 -15.98
C SER A 62 9.98 3.56 -15.55
N ILE A 63 9.91 3.29 -14.25
CA ILE A 63 9.20 2.15 -13.70
C ILE A 63 7.81 2.62 -13.30
N TYR A 64 6.79 1.88 -13.72
CA TYR A 64 5.41 2.09 -13.34
C TYR A 64 4.96 0.98 -12.41
N GLN A 65 4.14 1.33 -11.43
CA GLN A 65 3.50 0.41 -10.50
C GLN A 65 2.00 0.32 -10.77
N LYS A 66 1.45 -0.86 -10.50
CA LYS A 66 0.02 -1.06 -10.30
C LYS A 66 -0.18 -1.79 -8.98
N TYR A 67 -0.94 -1.18 -8.07
CA TYR A 67 -1.29 -1.79 -6.80
C TYR A 67 -2.05 -3.10 -7.04
N VAL A 68 -1.69 -4.16 -6.30
CA VAL A 68 -2.38 -5.45 -6.37
C VAL A 68 -3.18 -5.68 -5.10
N SER A 69 -2.51 -5.64 -3.94
CA SER A 69 -3.10 -5.82 -2.61
C SER A 69 -1.99 -5.62 -1.56
N GLU A 70 -2.36 -5.70 -0.28
CA GLU A 70 -1.43 -5.68 0.85
C GLU A 70 -1.53 -6.95 1.71
N ILE A 71 -0.45 -7.27 2.42
CA ILE A 71 -0.54 -8.19 3.56
C ILE A 71 -1.23 -7.44 4.70
N ARG A 72 -2.15 -8.11 5.41
CA ARG A 72 -2.81 -7.51 6.59
C ARG A 72 -1.77 -7.05 7.61
N PHE A 73 -1.76 -5.75 7.93
CA PHE A 73 -0.77 -5.11 8.80
C PHE A 73 0.68 -5.25 8.31
N GLY A 74 0.88 -5.39 7.00
CA GLY A 74 2.18 -5.56 6.37
C GLY A 74 2.33 -4.71 5.10
N PRO A 75 3.41 -4.92 4.34
CA PRO A 75 3.66 -4.15 3.13
C PRO A 75 2.70 -4.50 1.99
N ALA A 76 2.50 -3.53 1.10
CA ALA A 76 1.83 -3.70 -0.17
C ALA A 76 2.69 -4.49 -1.17
N TYR A 77 2.03 -5.16 -2.11
CA TYR A 77 2.67 -5.78 -3.27
C TYR A 77 2.02 -5.31 -4.57
N LEU A 78 2.87 -5.23 -5.59
CA LEU A 78 2.66 -4.44 -6.79
C LEU A 78 3.01 -5.29 -8.02
N ASN A 79 2.36 -4.99 -9.14
CA ASN A 79 2.86 -5.33 -10.47
C ASN A 79 3.70 -4.17 -10.98
N LEU A 80 4.83 -4.47 -11.63
CA LEU A 80 5.70 -3.46 -12.24
C LEU A 80 5.76 -3.63 -13.76
N LYS A 81 5.93 -2.51 -14.46
CA LYS A 81 6.36 -2.47 -15.86
C LYS A 81 7.34 -1.31 -16.03
N SER A 82 8.10 -1.30 -17.12
CA SER A 82 9.05 -0.21 -17.38
C SER A 82 8.98 0.32 -18.80
N GLU A 83 9.44 1.56 -18.96
CA GLU A 83 9.75 2.20 -20.23
C GLU A 83 11.18 2.76 -20.16
N PRO A 84 12.14 2.26 -20.98
CA PRO A 84 12.02 1.17 -21.94
C PRO A 84 11.65 -0.19 -21.32
N LYS A 85 11.05 -1.07 -22.13
CA LYS A 85 10.55 -2.38 -21.68
C LYS A 85 11.67 -3.25 -21.09
N ILE A 86 11.42 -3.80 -19.90
CA ILE A 86 12.23 -4.83 -19.22
C ILE A 86 11.33 -6.04 -18.99
N GLU A 87 11.51 -7.10 -19.77
CA GLU A 87 10.64 -8.29 -19.75
C GLU A 87 10.60 -9.00 -18.39
N PHE A 88 11.68 -8.92 -17.62
CA PHE A 88 11.75 -9.55 -16.31
C PHE A 88 10.66 -9.08 -15.33
N LEU A 89 10.19 -7.83 -15.48
CA LEU A 89 9.17 -7.25 -14.60
C LEU A 89 7.77 -7.82 -14.87
N GLU A 90 7.50 -8.30 -16.09
CA GLU A 90 6.18 -8.77 -16.49
C GLU A 90 5.77 -10.03 -15.71
N ASN A 91 4.52 -10.07 -15.26
CA ASN A 91 3.91 -11.21 -14.55
C ASN A 91 4.63 -11.60 -13.25
N LYS A 92 5.34 -10.66 -12.61
CA LYS A 92 5.95 -10.85 -11.29
C LYS A 92 5.37 -9.87 -10.28
N LEU A 93 5.40 -10.31 -9.02
CA LEU A 93 5.02 -9.48 -7.89
C LEU A 93 6.26 -8.87 -7.25
N PHE A 94 6.14 -7.62 -6.87
CA PHE A 94 7.18 -6.86 -6.20
C PHE A 94 6.62 -6.27 -4.92
N GLY A 95 7.46 -6.11 -3.90
CA GLY A 95 7.09 -5.31 -2.73
C GLY A 95 7.09 -3.84 -3.09
N ASP A 96 6.39 -3.04 -2.28
CA ASP A 96 6.56 -1.58 -2.29
C ASP A 96 7.89 -1.18 -1.63
N TRP A 97 8.99 -1.61 -2.25
CA TRP A 97 10.34 -1.30 -1.84
C TRP A 97 11.26 -1.27 -3.05
N PHE A 98 12.05 -0.20 -3.15
CA PHE A 98 13.15 -0.10 -4.09
C PHE A 98 14.28 0.75 -3.50
N PHE A 99 15.47 0.60 -4.06
CA PHE A 99 16.60 1.45 -3.74
C PHE A 99 17.44 1.73 -4.98
N THR A 100 17.76 2.99 -5.25
CA THR A 100 18.65 3.36 -6.35
C THR A 100 20.09 3.33 -5.85
N TYR A 101 20.97 2.61 -6.55
CA TYR A 101 22.39 2.58 -6.23
C TYR A 101 23.24 2.56 -7.48
N SER A 102 24.20 3.49 -7.56
CA SER A 102 25.11 3.60 -8.69
C SER A 102 24.35 3.68 -10.03
N ASN A 103 24.50 2.68 -10.88
CA ASN A 103 23.90 2.50 -12.20
C ASN A 103 22.70 1.51 -12.15
N GLY A 104 21.87 1.58 -11.13
CA GLY A 104 20.74 0.65 -11.11
C GLY A 104 19.75 0.82 -10.00
N ILE A 105 18.73 -0.02 -10.10
CA ILE A 105 17.60 -0.06 -9.19
C ILE A 105 17.55 -1.46 -8.57
N LEU A 106 17.60 -1.49 -7.24
CA LEU A 106 17.31 -2.66 -6.46
C LEU A 106 15.81 -2.76 -6.22
N LEU A 107 15.25 -3.95 -6.37
CA LEU A 107 13.83 -4.25 -6.19
C LEU A 107 13.66 -5.49 -5.33
N GLN A 108 12.58 -5.53 -4.55
CA GLN A 108 12.17 -6.69 -3.78
C GLN A 108 11.16 -7.52 -4.59
N GLN A 109 11.59 -8.63 -5.21
CA GLN A 109 10.67 -9.55 -5.89
C GLN A 109 10.03 -10.51 -4.88
N TRP A 110 8.71 -10.67 -4.92
CA TRP A 110 7.99 -11.63 -4.08
C TRP A 110 7.81 -12.96 -4.82
N ASN A 111 8.30 -14.04 -4.21
CA ASN A 111 8.12 -15.39 -4.76
C ASN A 111 6.71 -15.94 -4.51
N THR A 112 6.07 -15.50 -3.42
CA THR A 112 4.71 -15.89 -3.04
C THR A 112 4.12 -14.85 -2.09
N THR A 113 2.79 -14.73 -2.08
CA THR A 113 2.05 -13.92 -1.11
C THR A 113 1.69 -14.69 0.17
N LYS A 114 1.97 -16.00 0.23
CA LYS A 114 1.62 -16.88 1.37
C LYS A 114 2.68 -16.91 2.47
N LYS A 115 3.93 -16.62 2.13
CA LYS A 115 5.09 -16.63 3.03
C LYS A 115 5.97 -15.43 2.68
N PRO A 116 6.68 -14.83 3.65
CA PRO A 116 7.60 -13.72 3.38
C PRO A 116 8.86 -14.28 2.71
N ASN A 117 8.77 -14.70 1.45
CA ASN A 117 9.86 -15.27 0.68
C ASN A 117 10.10 -14.37 -0.54
N THR A 118 11.22 -13.68 -0.53
CA THR A 118 11.55 -12.61 -1.47
C THR A 118 12.95 -12.79 -2.06
N ASN A 119 13.20 -12.19 -3.22
CA ASN A 119 14.52 -12.12 -3.85
C ASN A 119 14.95 -10.66 -4.00
N LEU A 120 16.22 -10.39 -3.77
CA LEU A 120 16.82 -9.09 -4.09
C LEU A 120 17.22 -9.09 -5.56
N ILE A 121 16.62 -8.19 -6.32
CA ILE A 121 16.87 -8.03 -7.75
C ILE A 121 17.59 -6.72 -7.99
N PHE A 122 18.58 -6.71 -8.87
CA PHE A 122 19.21 -5.52 -9.40
C PHE A 122 18.92 -5.39 -10.89
N ILE A 123 18.52 -4.20 -11.31
CA ILE A 123 18.36 -3.82 -12.71
C ILE A 123 19.44 -2.80 -13.05
N GLY A 124 20.38 -3.18 -13.91
CA GLY A 124 21.37 -2.27 -14.46
C GLY A 124 20.73 -1.35 -15.49
N ILE A 125 21.01 -0.03 -15.46
CA ILE A 125 20.36 0.91 -16.39
C ILE A 125 20.98 0.80 -17.79
N ASP A 126 22.31 0.74 -17.88
CA ASP A 126 23.02 0.83 -19.16
C ASP A 126 22.66 -0.30 -20.14
N ASN A 127 22.59 -1.53 -19.64
CA ASN A 127 22.32 -2.72 -20.44
C ASN A 127 20.91 -3.31 -20.22
N ARG A 128 20.14 -2.77 -19.25
CA ARG A 128 18.82 -3.29 -18.83
C ARG A 128 18.87 -4.76 -18.39
N GLU A 129 20.06 -5.26 -18.02
CA GLU A 129 20.22 -6.62 -17.51
C GLU A 129 19.70 -6.70 -16.08
N VAL A 130 19.06 -7.83 -15.80
CA VAL A 130 18.50 -8.10 -14.49
C VAL A 130 19.30 -9.21 -13.81
N GLN A 131 19.81 -8.90 -12.63
CA GLN A 131 20.54 -9.84 -11.79
C GLN A 131 19.73 -10.15 -10.53
N VAL A 132 19.64 -11.43 -10.19
CA VAL A 132 19.12 -11.85 -8.89
C VAL A 132 20.31 -11.96 -7.95
N LEU A 133 20.46 -10.97 -7.07
CA LEU A 133 21.60 -10.90 -6.15
C LEU A 133 21.46 -11.87 -4.99
N GLU A 134 20.27 -11.93 -4.38
CA GLU A 134 19.97 -12.85 -3.28
C GLU A 134 18.59 -13.49 -3.47
N LYS A 135 18.47 -14.75 -3.03
CA LYS A 135 17.25 -15.56 -3.23
C LYS A 135 16.70 -16.08 -1.92
N ASN A 136 15.38 -16.22 -1.89
CA ASN A 136 14.66 -16.82 -0.77
C ASN A 136 14.90 -16.17 0.59
N ILE A 137 15.04 -14.85 0.62
CA ILE A 137 15.13 -14.08 1.86
C ILE A 137 13.80 -14.23 2.61
N PRO A 138 13.81 -14.69 3.88
CA PRO A 138 12.60 -15.00 4.64
C PRO A 138 11.99 -13.72 5.28
N SER A 139 11.97 -12.60 4.56
CA SER A 139 11.47 -11.32 5.07
C SER A 139 10.95 -10.42 3.94
N VAL A 140 9.99 -9.56 4.27
CA VAL A 140 9.50 -8.47 3.42
C VAL A 140 9.87 -7.08 3.97
N ASN A 141 10.37 -7.01 5.22
CA ASN A 141 10.74 -5.76 5.89
C ASN A 141 12.25 -5.55 5.74
N TRP A 142 12.62 -4.72 4.76
CA TRP A 142 14.00 -4.53 4.36
C TRP A 142 14.47 -3.10 4.62
N GLU A 143 15.71 -2.98 5.05
CA GLU A 143 16.46 -1.73 5.12
C GLU A 143 17.81 -1.96 4.45
N ILE A 144 18.29 -0.99 3.66
CA ILE A 144 19.62 -1.05 3.07
C ILE A 144 20.48 0.06 3.66
N VAL A 145 21.70 -0.29 4.03
CA VAL A 145 22.67 0.62 4.64
C VAL A 145 23.93 0.60 3.81
N GLU A 146 24.42 1.79 3.45
CA GLU A 146 25.75 1.92 2.86
C GLU A 146 26.80 1.98 3.99
N THR A 147 27.76 1.05 3.94
CA THR A 147 28.83 0.97 4.93
C THR A 147 29.93 1.98 4.62
N LYS A 148 30.84 2.19 5.58
CA LYS A 148 32.01 3.07 5.41
C LYS A 148 32.92 2.67 4.23
N ASP A 149 32.90 1.39 3.87
CA ASP A 149 33.71 0.84 2.77
C ASP A 149 33.00 0.93 1.41
N LYS A 150 31.89 1.69 1.32
CA LYS A 150 31.00 1.80 0.15
C LYS A 150 30.38 0.49 -0.29
N THR A 151 30.32 -0.50 0.60
CA THR A 151 29.57 -1.73 0.36
C THR A 151 28.13 -1.54 0.84
N LEU A 152 27.21 -2.26 0.23
CA LEU A 152 25.81 -2.27 0.64
C LEU A 152 25.55 -3.46 1.56
N GLU A 153 24.82 -3.20 2.64
CA GLU A 153 24.28 -4.23 3.53
C GLU A 153 22.76 -4.16 3.52
N LEU A 154 22.13 -5.29 3.21
CA LEU A 154 20.68 -5.46 3.30
C LEU A 154 20.34 -6.10 4.65
N ASN A 155 19.63 -5.34 5.49
CA ASN A 155 19.09 -5.79 6.75
C ASN A 155 17.63 -6.21 6.56
N CYS A 156 17.30 -7.41 6.99
CA CYS A 156 16.00 -8.04 6.80
C CYS A 156 15.42 -8.43 8.16
N ASP A 157 14.40 -7.70 8.61
CA ASP A 157 13.70 -8.02 9.86
C ASP A 157 12.67 -9.12 9.61
N THR A 158 12.82 -10.26 10.28
CA THR A 158 11.91 -11.42 10.21
C THR A 158 10.81 -11.37 11.28
N GLY A 159 10.83 -10.37 12.15
CA GLY A 159 10.03 -10.26 13.37
C GLY A 159 10.59 -11.10 14.55
N LYS A 160 11.60 -11.94 14.32
CA LYS A 160 12.30 -12.71 15.35
C LYS A 160 13.76 -12.30 15.48
N GLU A 161 14.39 -12.07 14.35
CA GLU A 161 15.79 -11.68 14.22
C GLU A 161 15.97 -10.80 12.97
N VAL A 162 17.08 -10.06 12.95
CA VAL A 162 17.51 -9.29 11.78
C VAL A 162 18.60 -10.08 11.07
N LEU A 163 18.32 -10.47 9.83
CA LEU A 163 19.29 -11.12 8.95
C LEU A 163 20.02 -10.05 8.13
N THR A 164 21.34 -10.13 8.04
CA THR A 164 22.15 -9.17 7.27
C THR A 164 22.84 -9.86 6.11
N TYR A 165 22.70 -9.28 4.91
CA TYR A 165 23.32 -9.76 3.68
C TYR A 165 24.24 -8.68 3.11
N LYS A 166 25.50 -9.04 2.81
CA LYS A 166 26.41 -8.15 2.09
C LYS A 166 26.10 -8.24 0.60
N ILE A 167 25.85 -7.09 -0.02
CA ILE A 167 25.40 -7.03 -1.40
C ILE A 167 26.59 -6.65 -2.29
N GLU A 168 27.00 -7.60 -3.12
CA GLU A 168 28.03 -7.39 -4.15
C GLU A 168 27.37 -7.30 -5.52
N ILE A 169 27.36 -6.10 -6.09
CA ILE A 169 26.91 -5.88 -7.46
C ILE A 169 28.11 -6.09 -8.38
N LYS A 170 28.11 -7.18 -9.14
CA LYS A 170 29.12 -7.38 -10.19
C LYS A 170 28.87 -6.32 -11.25
N ASN A 171 29.85 -5.45 -11.50
CA ASN A 171 29.76 -4.42 -12.54
C ASN A 171 29.22 -5.04 -13.83
N VAL A 172 27.98 -4.70 -14.13
CA VAL A 172 27.39 -4.94 -15.45
C VAL A 172 27.81 -3.72 -16.25
N GLY A 173 28.82 -3.94 -17.10
CA GLY A 173 29.31 -2.92 -18.02
C GLY A 173 28.40 -2.71 -19.20
#